data_AF-A0A6J2UZ21-F1
#
_entry.id   AF-A0A6J2UZ21-F1
#
_cell.length_a   1.000
_cell.length_b   1.000
_cell.length_c   1.000
_cell.angle_alpha   90.00
_cell.angle_beta   90.00
_cell.angle_gamma   90.00
#
_symmetry.space_group_name_H-M   'P 1'
#
loop_
_entity.id
_entity.type
_entity.pdbx_description
1 polymer ?
#
loop_
_entity_poly.entity_id
_entity_poly.type
_entity_poly.pdbx_seq_one_letter_code
_entity_poly.pdbx_strand_id
1 'polypeptide(L)'
;MYCPETTVLLLSTTVQGNVLQPFIFKNGTMSKMSKFEIELPMVPKPAKLSLSERDIAMATIYGQLYVMYLKHHSRTVNSPGAEVVLYHLPREGPCKKAHVLKLNTTGKFALNVVDNLVVVHHQSTQTSLIFDIKLREPDCAVNIHQPVLPARSIHPYRIPLTGPAVAPSQAPVPCELYSSTWSVFQPDIIISASEGYLWYLQVKLRPMLTLLPDKGKLMDFLLRRRDCKMVILSVCSQMLVGGDKGALPVVAVVFDKLNQVYKEYLEAEQAYTVAMESAPSRSSSAHKRPVRTQAVIDQSDMYTHVLSSFTEKKDVSHKFIIAVLMEYIRSLNQFQITVQHYLYELVIKTLVQHNLFYMLHQFLQYHVLSDSKPLACLLLSLESTYPPAHQLSLDMLKRLSTANDEIVEVLLSKQQVLGALRFVRSVGAHDNVSARKFLDAAQQTSDPMLFYTIFRFFEQRNLRLRGNPNFNPGEHCEEHVAYFKQTFGEQALMRPASV
;
A
#
# COMPACT_ATOMS: atom_id res chain seq x y z
N MET A 1 -30.80 4.95 -24.36
CA MET A 1 -30.13 4.42 -23.15
C MET A 1 -29.70 5.55 -22.23
N TYR A 2 -29.78 5.36 -20.91
CA TYR A 2 -29.37 6.36 -19.91
C TYR A 2 -28.28 5.77 -19.00
N CYS A 3 -27.23 6.53 -18.74
CA CYS A 3 -26.19 6.21 -17.75
C CYS A 3 -26.40 7.12 -16.52
N PRO A 4 -26.91 6.56 -15.40
CA PRO A 4 -27.18 7.34 -14.19
C PRO A 4 -25.93 7.97 -13.58
N GLU A 5 -24.81 7.24 -13.58
CA GLU A 5 -23.55 7.67 -12.96
C GLU A 5 -23.01 8.98 -13.53
N THR A 6 -23.11 9.15 -14.84
CA THR A 6 -22.64 10.34 -15.54
C THR A 6 -23.77 11.26 -15.98
N THR A 7 -25.01 10.91 -15.66
CA THR A 7 -26.24 11.60 -16.07
C THR A 7 -26.33 11.86 -17.58
N VAL A 8 -25.89 10.88 -18.39
CA VAL A 8 -25.88 10.98 -19.87
C VAL A 8 -26.97 10.12 -20.48
N LEU A 9 -27.76 10.72 -21.37
CA LEU A 9 -28.74 10.04 -22.24
C LEU A 9 -28.16 9.94 -23.65
N LEU A 10 -28.24 8.76 -24.24
CA LEU A 10 -27.81 8.48 -25.59
C LEU A 10 -29.01 8.12 -26.46
N LEU A 11 -29.20 8.89 -27.52
CA LEU A 11 -30.27 8.73 -28.50
C LEU A 11 -29.68 8.39 -29.87
N SER A 12 -30.38 7.58 -30.65
CA SER A 12 -30.07 7.35 -32.05
C SER A 12 -30.90 8.27 -32.93
N THR A 13 -30.30 8.84 -33.99
CA THR A 13 -30.96 9.84 -34.84
C THR A 13 -31.18 9.39 -36.29
N THR A 14 -30.67 8.22 -36.70
CA THR A 14 -30.77 7.73 -38.09
C THR A 14 -31.60 6.45 -38.18
N VAL A 15 -32.18 6.19 -39.36
CA VAL A 15 -32.94 4.96 -39.67
C VAL A 15 -32.10 3.69 -39.45
N GLN A 16 -30.80 3.77 -39.69
CA GLN A 16 -29.86 2.66 -39.49
C GLN A 16 -29.45 2.47 -38.02
N GLY A 17 -29.74 3.44 -37.16
CA GLY A 17 -29.41 3.39 -35.74
C GLY A 17 -27.99 3.88 -35.39
N ASN A 18 -27.13 4.09 -36.38
CA ASN A 18 -25.67 4.20 -36.21
C ASN A 18 -25.14 5.61 -35.84
N VAL A 19 -25.92 6.67 -36.05
CA VAL A 19 -25.55 8.02 -35.61
C VAL A 19 -26.16 8.28 -34.25
N LEU A 20 -25.30 8.53 -33.28
CA LEU A 20 -25.65 8.67 -31.88
C LEU A 20 -25.44 10.11 -31.40
N GLN A 21 -26.43 10.59 -30.67
CA GLN A 21 -26.47 11.93 -30.08
C GLN A 21 -26.54 11.81 -28.56
N PRO A 22 -25.46 12.12 -27.84
CA PRO A 22 -25.47 12.19 -26.38
C PRO A 22 -26.01 13.53 -25.87
N PHE A 23 -26.67 13.48 -24.73
CA PHE A 23 -27.16 14.61 -23.94
C PHE A 23 -26.75 14.43 -22.48
N ILE A 24 -26.18 15.46 -21.86
CA ILE A 24 -25.81 15.43 -20.45
C ILE A 24 -26.78 16.28 -19.63
N PHE A 25 -27.22 15.74 -18.49
CA PHE A 25 -28.10 16.43 -17.56
C PHE A 25 -27.29 16.93 -16.37
N LYS A 26 -27.23 18.24 -16.17
CA LYS A 26 -26.51 18.86 -15.05
C LYS A 26 -27.33 20.02 -14.49
N ASN A 27 -27.51 20.05 -13.17
CA ASN A 27 -28.22 21.13 -12.45
C ASN A 27 -29.60 21.47 -13.05
N GLY A 28 -30.37 20.45 -13.45
CA GLY A 28 -31.69 20.63 -14.08
C GLY A 28 -31.66 21.10 -15.54
N THR A 29 -30.48 21.33 -16.13
CA THR A 29 -30.32 21.69 -17.54
C THR A 29 -29.85 20.50 -18.37
N MET A 30 -30.32 20.42 -19.61
CA MET A 30 -29.88 19.45 -20.60
C MET A 30 -28.96 20.15 -21.62
N SER A 31 -27.75 19.66 -21.79
CA SER A 31 -26.85 20.13 -22.84
C SER A 31 -26.50 19.04 -23.84
N LYS A 32 -26.38 19.45 -25.10
CA LYS A 32 -26.09 18.57 -26.24
C LYS A 32 -24.58 18.37 -26.38
N MET A 33 -24.16 17.11 -26.51
CA MET A 33 -22.76 16.75 -26.75
C MET A 33 -22.49 16.56 -28.25
N SER A 34 -21.22 16.38 -28.63
CA SER A 34 -20.83 16.09 -30.02
C SER A 34 -21.49 14.78 -30.49
N LYS A 35 -22.22 14.83 -31.62
CA LYS A 35 -22.72 13.60 -32.28
C LYS A 35 -21.55 12.79 -32.82
N PHE A 36 -21.72 11.48 -32.91
CA PHE A 36 -20.74 10.59 -33.50
C PHE A 36 -21.43 9.43 -34.21
N GLU A 37 -20.68 8.74 -35.05
CA GLU A 37 -21.18 7.63 -35.86
C GLU A 37 -20.42 6.35 -35.52
N ILE A 38 -21.16 5.25 -35.38
CA ILE A 38 -20.59 3.91 -35.23
C ILE A 38 -20.37 3.32 -36.62
N GLU A 39 -19.17 2.81 -36.84
CA GLU A 39 -18.78 2.13 -38.08
C GLU A 39 -19.48 0.77 -38.17
N LEU A 40 -20.47 0.65 -39.06
CA LEU A 40 -21.17 -0.60 -39.32
C LEU A 40 -20.35 -1.53 -40.22
N PRO A 41 -20.28 -2.85 -39.93
CA PRO A 41 -19.54 -3.81 -40.74
C PRO A 41 -20.11 -4.02 -42.15
N MET A 42 -21.43 -3.93 -42.31
CA MET A 42 -22.12 -3.93 -43.60
C MET A 42 -23.34 -3.01 -43.53
N VAL A 43 -23.57 -2.24 -44.59
CA VAL A 43 -24.75 -1.38 -44.72
C VAL A 43 -25.76 -2.05 -45.64
N PRO A 44 -26.88 -2.60 -45.11
CA PRO A 44 -27.89 -3.25 -45.93
C PRO A 44 -28.57 -2.25 -46.87
N LYS A 45 -28.85 -2.69 -48.12
CA LYS A 45 -29.67 -1.98 -49.10
C LYS A 45 -30.94 -2.81 -49.36
N PRO A 46 -32.16 -2.31 -49.06
CA PRO A 46 -32.49 -0.97 -48.54
C PRO A 46 -32.07 -0.76 -47.08
N ALA A 47 -31.91 0.50 -46.68
CA ALA A 47 -31.51 0.87 -45.32
C ALA A 47 -32.55 0.36 -44.31
N LYS A 48 -32.11 -0.56 -43.44
CA LYS A 48 -32.89 -1.07 -42.31
C LYS A 48 -32.12 -0.78 -41.02
N LEU A 49 -32.79 -0.90 -39.88
CA LEU A 49 -32.16 -0.79 -38.57
C LEU A 49 -31.07 -1.87 -38.46
N SER A 50 -29.80 -1.45 -38.44
CA SER A 50 -28.65 -2.35 -38.36
C SER A 50 -28.13 -2.48 -36.92
N LEU A 51 -28.45 -1.51 -36.07
CA LEU A 51 -27.97 -1.43 -34.71
C LEU A 51 -29.16 -1.57 -33.74
N SER A 52 -29.17 -2.64 -32.95
CA SER A 52 -30.19 -2.85 -31.92
C SER A 52 -29.75 -2.29 -30.57
N GLU A 53 -30.69 -2.05 -29.67
CA GLU A 53 -30.38 -1.65 -28.28
C GLU A 53 -29.50 -2.69 -27.56
N ARG A 54 -29.64 -3.98 -27.92
CA ARG A 54 -28.85 -5.07 -27.31
C ARG A 54 -27.38 -5.04 -27.72
N ASP A 55 -27.05 -4.39 -28.84
CA ASP A 55 -25.69 -4.31 -29.36
C ASP A 55 -24.90 -3.12 -28.79
N ILE A 56 -25.54 -2.25 -27.99
CA ILE A 56 -24.89 -1.09 -27.39
C ILE A 56 -25.07 -1.10 -25.88
N ALA A 57 -24.02 -0.72 -25.16
CA ALA A 57 -24.09 -0.44 -23.74
C ALA A 57 -23.30 0.83 -23.40
N MET A 58 -23.65 1.50 -22.31
CA MET A 58 -22.89 2.63 -21.76
C MET A 58 -22.44 2.33 -20.35
N ALA A 59 -21.16 2.54 -20.07
CA ALA A 59 -20.61 2.31 -18.74
C ALA A 59 -19.41 3.22 -18.46
N THR A 60 -19.21 3.52 -17.17
CA THR A 60 -18.01 4.20 -16.69
C THR A 60 -16.93 3.17 -16.40
N ILE A 61 -15.77 3.30 -17.05
CA ILE A 61 -14.63 2.40 -16.85
C ILE A 61 -13.41 3.27 -16.52
N TYR A 62 -12.79 3.05 -15.36
CA TYR A 62 -11.68 3.86 -14.85
C TYR A 62 -11.97 5.37 -14.81
N GLY A 63 -13.21 5.73 -14.49
CA GLY A 63 -13.65 7.13 -14.39
C GLY A 63 -13.94 7.81 -15.73
N GLN A 64 -13.82 7.10 -16.85
CA GLN A 64 -14.15 7.60 -18.18
C GLN A 64 -15.42 6.93 -18.72
N LEU A 65 -16.26 7.70 -19.40
CA LEU A 65 -17.51 7.20 -19.98
C LEU A 65 -17.22 6.59 -21.36
N TYR A 66 -17.66 5.35 -21.53
CA TYR A 66 -17.54 4.64 -22.80
C TYR A 66 -18.90 4.21 -23.33
N VAL A 67 -19.04 4.30 -24.66
CA VAL A 67 -20.09 3.61 -25.41
C VAL A 67 -19.48 2.34 -25.97
N MET A 68 -19.97 1.20 -25.51
CA MET A 68 -19.54 -0.13 -25.92
C MET A 68 -20.46 -0.61 -27.04
N TYR A 69 -19.88 -0.94 -28.18
CA TYR A 69 -20.59 -1.50 -29.33
C TYR A 69 -20.15 -2.94 -29.56
N LEU A 70 -21.08 -3.87 -29.47
CA LEU A 70 -20.89 -5.26 -29.84
C LEU A 70 -21.03 -5.40 -31.36
N LYS A 71 -19.89 -5.52 -32.02
CA LYS A 71 -19.82 -5.69 -33.46
C LYS A 71 -19.82 -7.17 -33.81
N HIS A 72 -20.93 -7.63 -34.39
CA HIS A 72 -21.07 -8.99 -34.89
C HIS A 72 -20.42 -9.11 -36.27
N HIS A 73 -19.52 -10.07 -36.41
CA HIS A 73 -18.99 -10.47 -37.71
C HIS A 73 -19.43 -11.89 -38.03
N SER A 74 -19.73 -12.13 -39.30
CA SER A 74 -19.78 -13.51 -39.81
C SER A 74 -18.37 -14.08 -39.82
N ARG A 75 -18.20 -15.32 -39.35
CA ARG A 75 -16.89 -15.98 -39.32
C ARG A 75 -16.41 -16.18 -40.76
N THR A 76 -15.36 -15.46 -41.14
CA THR A 76 -14.69 -15.59 -42.45
C THR A 76 -13.20 -15.83 -42.21
N VAL A 77 -12.47 -16.29 -43.23
CA VAL A 77 -11.02 -16.56 -43.14
C VAL A 77 -10.23 -15.34 -42.64
N ASN A 78 -10.75 -14.13 -42.85
CA ASN A 78 -10.10 -12.85 -42.49
C ASN A 78 -10.71 -12.16 -41.25
N SER A 79 -11.75 -12.71 -40.62
CA SER A 79 -12.38 -12.11 -39.43
C SER A 79 -12.43 -13.13 -38.27
N PRO A 80 -11.76 -12.86 -37.13
CA PRO A 80 -11.59 -13.85 -36.08
C PRO A 80 -12.87 -14.10 -35.25
N GLY A 81 -13.95 -13.37 -35.48
CA GLY A 81 -15.21 -13.45 -34.73
C GLY A 81 -15.71 -12.07 -34.34
N ALA A 82 -16.67 -12.02 -33.42
CA ALA A 82 -17.21 -10.78 -32.90
C ALA A 82 -16.17 -9.98 -32.09
N GLU A 83 -16.34 -8.66 -32.04
CA GLU A 83 -15.50 -7.74 -31.28
C GLU A 83 -16.35 -6.73 -30.51
N VAL A 84 -15.86 -6.25 -29.37
CA VAL A 84 -16.48 -5.13 -28.64
C VAL A 84 -15.63 -3.90 -28.84
N VAL A 85 -16.21 -2.87 -29.46
CA VAL A 85 -15.54 -1.59 -29.72
C VAL A 85 -15.96 -0.58 -28.67
N LEU A 86 -14.99 0.01 -27.96
CA LEU A 86 -15.22 1.06 -26.97
C LEU A 86 -14.95 2.41 -27.60
N TYR A 87 -15.97 3.26 -27.60
CA TYR A 87 -15.87 4.66 -27.98
C TYR A 87 -15.80 5.52 -26.72
N HIS A 88 -14.71 6.27 -26.55
CA HIS A 88 -14.57 7.20 -25.43
C HIS A 88 -15.42 8.44 -25.69
N LEU A 89 -16.33 8.71 -24.76
CA LEU A 89 -17.20 9.88 -24.79
C LEU A 89 -16.70 10.90 -23.76
N PRO A 90 -15.81 11.83 -24.15
CA PRO A 90 -15.32 12.85 -23.24
C PRO A 90 -16.44 13.85 -22.89
N ARG A 91 -16.33 14.53 -21.74
CA ARG A 91 -17.26 15.61 -21.36
C ARG A 91 -17.27 16.74 -22.39
N GLU A 92 -16.09 17.02 -22.95
CA GLU A 92 -15.88 18.05 -23.97
C GLU A 92 -15.05 17.47 -25.12
N GLY A 93 -15.41 17.81 -26.36
CA GLY A 93 -14.70 17.36 -27.56
C GLY A 93 -15.39 16.20 -28.31
N PRO A 94 -14.71 15.66 -29.34
CA PRO A 94 -15.27 14.62 -30.20
C PRO A 94 -15.12 13.22 -29.57
N CYS A 95 -16.12 12.37 -29.80
CA CYS A 95 -16.06 10.95 -29.46
C CYS A 95 -15.05 10.23 -30.36
N LYS A 96 -14.22 9.35 -29.79
CA LYS A 96 -13.18 8.61 -30.54
C LYS A 96 -13.23 7.13 -30.22
N LYS A 97 -12.97 6.28 -31.22
CA LYS A 97 -12.70 4.85 -31.02
C LYS A 97 -11.45 4.71 -30.16
N ALA A 98 -11.61 4.14 -28.97
CA ALA A 98 -10.57 4.09 -27.96
C ALA A 98 -10.02 2.68 -27.79
N HIS A 99 -10.85 1.64 -27.75
CA HIS A 99 -10.40 0.26 -27.55
C HIS A 99 -11.20 -0.75 -28.37
N VAL A 100 -10.60 -1.90 -28.66
CA VAL A 100 -11.22 -3.05 -29.33
C VAL A 100 -10.92 -4.32 -28.54
N LEU A 101 -11.96 -5.02 -28.08
CA LEU A 101 -11.87 -6.28 -27.36
C LEU A 101 -12.17 -7.42 -28.32
N LYS A 102 -11.21 -8.32 -28.53
CA LYS A 102 -11.38 -9.46 -29.45
C LYS A 102 -12.04 -10.63 -28.73
N LEU A 103 -13.22 -11.06 -29.20
CA LEU A 103 -13.93 -12.20 -28.59
C LEU A 103 -13.53 -13.53 -29.21
N ASN A 104 -13.03 -13.52 -30.45
CA ASN A 104 -12.60 -14.70 -31.21
C ASN A 104 -13.69 -15.79 -31.35
N THR A 105 -14.96 -15.41 -31.20
CA THR A 105 -16.12 -16.29 -31.27
C THR A 105 -17.33 -15.52 -31.78
N THR A 106 -18.39 -16.21 -32.21
CA THR A 106 -19.62 -15.61 -32.73
C THR A 106 -20.82 -16.24 -32.03
N GLY A 107 -21.86 -15.44 -31.79
CA GLY A 107 -23.06 -15.93 -31.13
C GLY A 107 -23.82 -14.81 -30.43
N LYS A 108 -24.67 -15.21 -29.48
CA LYS A 108 -25.39 -14.27 -28.62
C LYS A 108 -24.51 -13.88 -27.45
N PHE A 109 -24.27 -12.59 -27.31
CA PHE A 109 -23.48 -12.03 -26.21
C PHE A 109 -24.31 -11.11 -25.34
N ALA A 110 -23.89 -10.99 -24.09
CA ALA A 110 -24.32 -9.93 -23.19
C ALA A 110 -23.10 -9.27 -22.54
N LEU A 111 -23.22 -8.01 -22.17
CA LEU A 111 -22.14 -7.19 -21.64
C LEU A 111 -22.46 -6.74 -20.22
N ASN A 112 -21.53 -6.91 -19.30
CA ASN A 112 -21.53 -6.26 -18.00
C ASN A 112 -20.21 -5.52 -17.79
N VAL A 113 -20.22 -4.53 -16.92
CA VAL A 113 -19.02 -3.90 -16.38
C VAL A 113 -18.99 -4.17 -14.89
N VAL A 114 -17.97 -4.89 -14.43
CA VAL A 114 -17.79 -5.22 -13.01
C VAL A 114 -16.42 -4.76 -12.59
N ASP A 115 -16.35 -3.84 -11.63
CA ASP A 115 -15.09 -3.33 -11.10
C ASP A 115 -14.15 -2.79 -12.20
N ASN A 116 -14.65 -2.01 -13.15
CA ASN A 116 -13.88 -1.53 -14.32
C ASN A 116 -13.38 -2.63 -15.29
N LEU A 117 -13.89 -3.86 -15.17
CA LEU A 117 -13.66 -4.93 -16.14
C LEU A 117 -14.86 -5.04 -17.07
N VAL A 118 -14.60 -5.20 -18.36
CA VAL A 118 -15.66 -5.56 -19.31
C VAL A 118 -15.82 -7.07 -19.29
N VAL A 119 -16.99 -7.53 -18.88
CA VAL A 119 -17.35 -8.95 -18.85
C VAL A 119 -18.27 -9.23 -20.03
N VAL A 120 -17.86 -10.15 -20.89
CA VAL A 120 -18.61 -10.54 -22.07
C VAL A 120 -19.09 -11.97 -21.89
N HIS A 121 -20.40 -12.12 -21.72
CA HIS A 121 -21.07 -13.41 -21.55
C HIS A 121 -21.39 -13.99 -22.91
N HIS A 122 -20.97 -15.22 -23.19
CA HIS A 122 -21.33 -15.94 -24.41
C HIS A 122 -22.33 -17.05 -24.07
N GLN A 123 -23.56 -16.86 -24.54
CA GLN A 123 -24.69 -17.68 -24.11
C GLN A 123 -24.62 -19.13 -24.59
N SER A 124 -24.19 -19.36 -25.83
CA SER A 124 -24.18 -20.71 -26.42
C SER A 124 -23.12 -21.62 -25.79
N THR A 125 -21.97 -21.07 -25.38
CA THR A 125 -20.93 -21.84 -24.68
C THR A 125 -21.05 -21.76 -23.17
N GLN A 126 -22.00 -20.98 -22.63
CA GLN A 126 -22.16 -20.74 -21.20
C GLN A 126 -20.86 -20.30 -20.52
N THR A 127 -20.12 -19.40 -21.17
CA THR A 127 -18.85 -18.87 -20.65
C THR A 127 -18.83 -17.35 -20.62
N SER A 128 -17.85 -16.81 -19.92
CA SER A 128 -17.62 -15.38 -19.80
C SER A 128 -16.14 -15.06 -20.00
N LEU A 129 -15.90 -14.00 -20.76
CA LEU A 129 -14.59 -13.42 -21.02
C LEU A 129 -14.46 -12.14 -20.20
N ILE A 130 -13.29 -11.91 -19.63
CA ILE A 130 -13.01 -10.73 -18.82
C ILE A 130 -11.91 -9.93 -19.51
N PHE A 131 -12.14 -8.64 -19.71
CA PHE A 131 -11.17 -7.72 -20.30
C PHE A 131 -10.86 -6.58 -19.34
N ASP A 132 -9.57 -6.22 -19.26
CA ASP A 132 -9.11 -5.04 -18.54
C ASP A 132 -8.41 -4.09 -19.53
N ILE A 133 -9.05 -2.96 -19.83
CA ILE A 133 -8.55 -2.01 -20.84
C ILE A 133 -7.24 -1.30 -20.43
N LYS A 134 -6.84 -1.40 -19.16
CA LYS A 134 -5.55 -0.87 -18.71
C LYS A 134 -4.49 -1.96 -18.57
N LEU A 135 -4.84 -3.25 -18.69
CA LEU A 135 -3.86 -4.34 -18.68
C LEU A 135 -3.26 -4.44 -20.08
N ARG A 136 -2.00 -4.03 -20.23
CA ARG A 136 -1.33 -4.03 -21.54
C ARG A 136 -0.73 -5.40 -21.81
N GLU A 137 -0.94 -5.90 -23.02
CA GLU A 137 -0.21 -7.04 -23.55
C GLU A 137 0.95 -6.53 -24.41
N PRO A 138 2.18 -7.06 -24.23
CA PRO A 138 3.35 -6.61 -24.96
C PRO A 138 3.23 -6.81 -26.48
N ASP A 139 2.46 -7.81 -26.92
CA ASP A 139 2.37 -8.25 -28.32
C ASP A 139 1.14 -7.70 -29.07
N CYS A 140 0.29 -6.91 -28.42
CA CYS A 140 -0.94 -6.40 -29.05
C CYS A 140 -0.77 -4.96 -29.55
N ALA A 141 -1.41 -4.63 -30.68
CA ALA A 141 -1.46 -3.26 -31.15
C ALA A 141 -2.08 -2.35 -30.08
N VAL A 142 -1.59 -1.11 -29.98
CA VAL A 142 -2.12 -0.10 -29.07
C VAL A 142 -3.63 -0.04 -29.26
N ASN A 143 -4.39 -0.28 -28.19
CA ASN A 143 -5.86 -0.30 -28.12
C ASN A 143 -6.59 -1.60 -28.50
N ILE A 144 -5.88 -2.67 -28.84
CA ILE A 144 -6.50 -4.00 -29.00
C ILE A 144 -6.22 -4.83 -27.76
N HIS A 145 -7.25 -5.51 -27.25
CA HIS A 145 -7.18 -6.27 -26.00
C HIS A 145 -7.62 -7.71 -26.20
N GLN A 146 -6.90 -8.63 -25.55
CA GLN A 146 -7.30 -10.02 -25.38
C GLN A 146 -7.92 -10.22 -23.99
N PRO A 147 -8.66 -11.33 -23.80
CA PRO A 147 -9.18 -11.69 -22.49
C PRO A 147 -8.04 -11.87 -21.48
N VAL A 148 -8.21 -11.32 -20.27
CA VAL A 148 -7.26 -11.47 -19.15
C VAL A 148 -7.06 -12.95 -18.79
N LEU A 149 -8.11 -13.74 -18.99
CA LEU A 149 -8.15 -15.17 -18.71
C LEU A 149 -8.85 -15.92 -19.85
N PRO A 150 -8.59 -17.23 -20.00
CA PRO A 150 -9.42 -18.11 -20.80
C PRO A 150 -10.90 -18.02 -20.39
N ALA A 151 -11.82 -18.27 -21.32
CA ALA A 151 -13.25 -18.22 -21.06
C ALA A 151 -13.66 -19.16 -19.91
N ARG A 152 -14.40 -18.63 -18.93
CA ARG A 152 -14.89 -19.40 -17.77
C ARG A 152 -16.36 -19.13 -17.52
N SER A 153 -17.10 -20.14 -17.08
CA SER A 153 -18.47 -19.96 -16.62
C SER A 153 -18.52 -19.17 -15.32
N ILE A 154 -19.61 -18.42 -15.11
CA ILE A 154 -20.01 -17.93 -13.80
C ILE A 154 -20.08 -19.12 -12.84
N HIS A 155 -19.67 -18.90 -11.60
CA HIS A 155 -19.69 -19.94 -10.57
C HIS A 155 -21.14 -20.42 -10.35
N PRO A 156 -21.42 -21.73 -10.47
CA PRO A 156 -22.76 -22.26 -10.25
C PRO A 156 -23.28 -21.88 -8.87
N TYR A 157 -24.53 -21.41 -8.82
CA TYR A 157 -25.22 -21.08 -7.58
C TYR A 157 -26.44 -21.97 -7.42
N ARG A 158 -26.77 -22.31 -6.17
CA ARG A 158 -28.00 -23.05 -5.85
C ARG A 158 -28.91 -22.16 -5.04
N ILE A 159 -30.13 -21.99 -5.54
CA ILE A 159 -31.14 -21.12 -4.97
C ILE A 159 -31.77 -21.84 -3.77
N PRO A 160 -31.69 -21.27 -2.55
CA PRO A 160 -32.41 -21.80 -1.41
C PRO A 160 -33.91 -21.55 -1.61
N LEU A 161 -34.72 -22.61 -1.44
CA LEU A 161 -36.17 -22.51 -1.47
C LEU A 161 -36.65 -21.78 -0.21
N THR A 162 -37.20 -20.58 -0.34
CA THR A 162 -37.81 -19.83 0.76
C THR A 162 -39.30 -19.60 0.47
N GLY A 163 -40.17 -20.12 1.35
CA GLY A 163 -41.62 -19.94 1.27
C GLY A 163 -42.35 -20.55 2.48
N PRO A 164 -43.58 -20.09 2.80
CA PRO A 164 -44.35 -20.54 3.97
C PRO A 164 -44.83 -22.01 3.90
N ALA A 165 -44.61 -22.70 2.77
CA ALA A 165 -45.02 -24.09 2.52
C ALA A 165 -43.83 -25.03 2.22
N VAL A 166 -42.61 -24.67 2.65
CA VAL A 166 -41.42 -25.50 2.40
C VAL A 166 -41.30 -26.56 3.51
N ALA A 167 -41.48 -27.83 3.15
CA ALA A 167 -41.12 -28.95 4.01
C ALA A 167 -39.59 -28.94 4.25
N PRO A 168 -39.10 -29.24 5.48
CA PRO A 168 -37.69 -29.07 5.88
C PRO A 168 -36.66 -29.95 5.14
N SER A 169 -37.04 -30.64 4.05
CA SER A 169 -36.21 -31.61 3.32
C SER A 169 -35.99 -31.32 1.83
N GLN A 170 -36.45 -30.19 1.28
CA GLN A 170 -36.25 -29.91 -0.15
C GLN A 170 -34.83 -29.40 -0.45
N ALA A 171 -34.13 -30.10 -1.35
CA ALA A 171 -32.80 -29.72 -1.79
C ALA A 171 -32.84 -28.42 -2.63
N PRO A 172 -31.83 -27.54 -2.50
CA PRO A 172 -31.79 -26.28 -3.22
C PRO A 172 -31.66 -26.50 -4.73
N VAL A 173 -32.39 -25.70 -5.50
CA VAL A 173 -32.50 -25.83 -6.97
C VAL A 173 -31.29 -25.16 -7.64
N PRO A 174 -30.63 -25.80 -8.62
CA PRO A 174 -29.54 -25.15 -9.35
C PRO A 174 -30.08 -23.98 -10.17
N CYS A 175 -29.40 -22.82 -10.09
CA CYS A 175 -29.72 -21.68 -10.95
C CYS A 175 -29.30 -21.98 -12.39
N GLU A 176 -30.21 -21.73 -13.34
CA GLU A 176 -29.90 -21.87 -14.77
C GLU A 176 -29.03 -20.70 -15.24
N LEU A 177 -27.72 -20.94 -15.33
CA LEU A 177 -26.78 -19.95 -15.84
C LEU A 177 -26.91 -19.78 -17.36
N TYR A 178 -26.79 -18.53 -17.82
CA TYR A 178 -26.85 -18.13 -19.23
C TYR A 178 -28.20 -18.44 -19.91
N SER A 179 -29.29 -18.50 -19.15
CA SER A 179 -30.62 -18.78 -19.69
C SER A 179 -31.03 -17.78 -20.76
N SER A 180 -31.85 -18.24 -21.71
CA SER A 180 -32.39 -17.39 -22.80
C SER A 180 -33.27 -16.24 -22.32
N THR A 181 -33.75 -16.34 -21.07
CA THR A 181 -34.60 -15.34 -20.39
C THR A 181 -33.80 -14.27 -19.64
N TRP A 182 -32.47 -14.37 -19.63
CA TRP A 182 -31.62 -13.39 -18.95
C TRP A 182 -31.73 -12.01 -19.59
N SER A 183 -31.93 -11.02 -18.74
CA SER A 183 -31.85 -9.61 -19.12
C SER A 183 -30.70 -8.96 -18.35
N VAL A 184 -29.78 -8.36 -19.08
CA VAL A 184 -28.54 -7.79 -18.52
C VAL A 184 -28.65 -6.28 -18.51
N PHE A 185 -28.33 -5.69 -17.36
CA PHE A 185 -28.35 -4.25 -17.15
C PHE A 185 -26.99 -3.79 -16.64
N GLN A 186 -26.56 -2.61 -17.11
CA GLN A 186 -25.33 -1.99 -16.63
C GLN A 186 -25.49 -1.50 -15.19
N PRO A 187 -24.42 -1.54 -14.37
CA PRO A 187 -23.11 -2.08 -14.72
C PRO A 187 -23.06 -3.62 -14.59
N ASP A 188 -23.62 -4.19 -13.53
CA ASP A 188 -23.34 -5.56 -13.09
C ASP A 188 -24.62 -6.37 -12.73
N ILE A 189 -25.78 -5.98 -13.26
CA ILE A 189 -27.07 -6.57 -12.91
C ILE A 189 -27.48 -7.61 -13.94
N ILE A 190 -27.94 -8.77 -13.46
CA ILE A 190 -28.57 -9.83 -14.27
C ILE A 190 -29.94 -10.15 -13.68
N ILE A 191 -30.98 -10.06 -14.50
CA ILE A 191 -32.36 -10.42 -14.13
C ILE A 191 -32.71 -11.74 -14.81
N SER A 192 -33.05 -12.74 -14.00
CA SER A 192 -33.57 -14.04 -14.45
C SER A 192 -35.09 -13.99 -14.41
N ALA A 193 -35.73 -13.67 -15.54
CA ALA A 193 -37.18 -13.51 -15.60
C ALA A 193 -37.94 -14.82 -15.33
N SER A 194 -37.36 -15.97 -15.70
CA SER A 194 -37.94 -17.30 -15.45
C SER A 194 -37.91 -17.69 -13.99
N GLU A 195 -36.87 -17.30 -13.25
CA GLU A 195 -36.71 -17.67 -11.84
C GLU A 195 -37.18 -16.55 -10.89
N GLY A 196 -37.41 -15.32 -11.39
CA GLY A 196 -37.85 -14.17 -10.60
C GLY A 196 -36.77 -13.54 -9.73
N TYR A 197 -35.48 -13.80 -10.02
CA TYR A 197 -34.35 -13.28 -9.23
C TYR A 197 -33.62 -12.14 -9.93
N LEU A 198 -33.12 -11.22 -9.11
CA LEU A 198 -32.18 -10.17 -9.49
C LEU A 198 -30.82 -10.48 -8.85
N TRP A 199 -29.79 -10.52 -9.67
CA TRP A 199 -28.43 -10.86 -9.28
C TRP A 199 -27.46 -9.70 -9.52
N TYR A 200 -26.47 -9.58 -8.63
CA TYR A 200 -25.31 -8.72 -8.82
C TYR A 200 -24.09 -9.58 -9.14
N LEU A 201 -23.40 -9.25 -10.22
CA LEU A 201 -22.20 -9.96 -10.65
C LEU A 201 -20.98 -9.45 -9.87
N GLN A 202 -20.19 -10.38 -9.35
CA GLN A 202 -18.95 -10.06 -8.63
C GLN A 202 -17.77 -10.88 -9.16
N VAL A 203 -16.59 -10.26 -9.19
CA VAL A 203 -15.35 -10.91 -9.62
C VAL A 203 -14.69 -11.57 -8.41
N LYS A 204 -14.48 -12.88 -8.48
CA LYS A 204 -13.71 -13.62 -7.47
C LYS A 204 -12.22 -13.51 -7.78
N LEU A 205 -11.45 -12.87 -6.89
CA LEU A 205 -10.01 -12.65 -7.08
C LEU A 205 -9.14 -13.86 -6.70
N ARG A 206 -9.56 -14.71 -5.76
CA ARG A 206 -8.76 -15.85 -5.29
C ARG A 206 -8.34 -16.83 -6.41
N PRO A 207 -9.20 -17.21 -7.36
CA PRO A 207 -8.80 -18.09 -8.46
C PRO A 207 -7.73 -17.48 -9.38
N MET A 208 -7.58 -16.15 -9.41
CA MET A 208 -6.59 -15.48 -10.25
C MET A 208 -5.16 -15.91 -9.92
N LEU A 209 -4.90 -16.31 -8.66
CA LEU A 209 -3.58 -16.75 -8.20
C LEU A 209 -3.06 -17.98 -8.96
N THR A 210 -3.99 -18.87 -9.34
CA THR A 210 -3.67 -20.08 -10.10
C THR A 210 -3.77 -19.89 -11.60
N LEU A 211 -4.61 -18.95 -12.05
CA LEU A 211 -4.93 -18.76 -13.46
C LEU A 211 -3.99 -17.79 -14.17
N LEU A 212 -3.35 -16.88 -13.44
CA LEU A 212 -2.32 -15.96 -13.95
C LEU A 212 -0.96 -16.31 -13.33
N PRO A 213 -0.11 -17.07 -14.04
CA PRO A 213 1.20 -17.49 -13.50
C PRO A 213 2.20 -16.32 -13.40
N ASP A 214 2.12 -15.36 -14.32
CA ASP A 214 2.95 -14.16 -14.31
C ASP A 214 2.53 -13.24 -13.14
N LYS A 215 3.33 -13.27 -12.07
CA LYS A 215 3.09 -12.48 -10.86
C LYS A 215 3.14 -10.98 -11.14
N GLY A 216 3.94 -10.52 -12.11
CA GLY A 216 4.04 -9.12 -12.50
C GLY A 216 2.72 -8.62 -13.10
N LYS A 217 2.15 -9.38 -14.05
CA LYS A 217 0.83 -9.09 -14.64
C LYS A 217 -0.31 -9.27 -13.64
N LEU A 218 -0.23 -10.28 -12.78
CA LEU A 218 -1.20 -10.49 -11.71
C LEU A 218 -1.27 -9.26 -10.79
N MET A 219 -0.11 -8.67 -10.44
CA MET A 219 -0.08 -7.44 -9.65
C MET A 219 -0.68 -6.24 -10.39
N ASP A 220 -0.40 -6.06 -11.68
CA ASP A 220 -1.03 -4.99 -12.48
C ASP A 220 -2.55 -5.08 -12.51
N PHE A 221 -3.06 -6.33 -12.55
CA PHE A 221 -4.48 -6.60 -12.48
C PHE A 221 -5.04 -6.33 -11.08
N LEU A 222 -4.46 -6.94 -10.03
CA LEU A 222 -4.95 -6.90 -8.64
C LEU A 222 -4.93 -5.48 -8.05
N LEU A 223 -3.91 -4.68 -8.34
CA LEU A 223 -3.77 -3.32 -7.82
C LEU A 223 -4.87 -2.36 -8.28
N ARG A 224 -5.70 -2.78 -9.23
CA ARG A 224 -6.84 -2.00 -9.75
C ARG A 224 -8.18 -2.57 -9.35
N ARG A 225 -8.20 -3.64 -8.55
CA ARG A 225 -9.42 -4.31 -8.12
C ARG A 225 -9.93 -3.79 -6.79
N ARG A 226 -11.23 -3.95 -6.58
CA ARG A 226 -11.83 -3.83 -5.25
C ARG A 226 -11.50 -5.04 -4.37
N ASP A 227 -11.44 -4.83 -3.07
CA ASP A 227 -11.25 -5.83 -2.01
C ASP A 227 -10.03 -6.75 -2.21
N CYS A 228 -8.95 -6.21 -2.79
CA CYS A 228 -7.78 -6.99 -3.20
C CYS A 228 -6.67 -7.08 -2.14
N LYS A 229 -6.67 -6.24 -1.10
CA LYS A 229 -5.63 -6.17 -0.06
C LYS A 229 -5.16 -7.54 0.45
N MET A 230 -6.08 -8.33 0.99
CA MET A 230 -5.75 -9.64 1.55
C MET A 230 -5.31 -10.65 0.48
N VAL A 231 -5.80 -10.50 -0.75
CA VAL A 231 -5.41 -11.33 -1.89
C VAL A 231 -3.97 -11.01 -2.29
N ILE A 232 -3.62 -9.73 -2.39
CA ILE A 232 -2.25 -9.26 -2.66
C ILE A 232 -1.28 -9.77 -1.59
N LEU A 233 -1.62 -9.61 -0.31
CA LEU A 233 -0.78 -10.10 0.80
C LEU A 233 -0.60 -11.62 0.74
N SER A 234 -1.63 -12.37 0.36
CA SER A 234 -1.53 -13.82 0.15
C SER A 234 -0.62 -14.19 -1.02
N VAL A 235 -0.63 -13.41 -2.11
CA VAL A 235 0.28 -13.59 -3.26
C VAL A 235 1.72 -13.37 -2.83
N CYS A 236 2.00 -12.30 -2.09
CA CYS A 236 3.33 -12.02 -1.57
C CYS A 236 3.81 -13.16 -0.64
N SER A 237 2.96 -13.64 0.26
CA SER A 237 3.29 -14.76 1.15
C SER A 237 3.61 -16.05 0.39
N GLN A 238 2.81 -16.42 -0.60
CA GLN A 238 3.02 -17.61 -1.44
C GLN A 238 4.27 -17.51 -2.32
N MET A 239 4.56 -16.32 -2.85
CA MET A 239 5.77 -16.10 -3.65
C MET A 239 7.05 -16.30 -2.84
N LEU A 240 7.01 -16.05 -1.53
CA LEU A 240 8.13 -16.22 -0.63
C LEU A 240 8.20 -17.64 -0.03
N VAL A 241 7.08 -18.34 0.07
CA VAL A 241 6.95 -19.62 0.77
C VAL A 241 6.26 -20.68 -0.09
N GLY A 242 6.91 -21.84 -0.25
CA GLY A 242 6.30 -23.03 -0.86
C GLY A 242 7.15 -23.64 -1.99
N GLY A 243 6.50 -24.44 -2.84
CA GLY A 243 7.10 -24.99 -4.06
C GLY A 243 7.14 -24.00 -5.25
N ASP A 244 6.37 -22.91 -5.18
CA ASP A 244 6.30 -21.83 -6.18
C ASP A 244 7.11 -20.60 -5.72
N LYS A 245 8.31 -20.82 -5.16
CA LYS A 245 9.21 -19.74 -4.72
C LYS A 245 9.59 -18.89 -5.93
N GLY A 246 9.18 -17.62 -5.90
CA GLY A 246 9.54 -16.66 -6.93
C GLY A 246 11.02 -16.33 -6.89
N ALA A 247 11.64 -16.16 -8.07
CA ALA A 247 13.00 -15.62 -8.15
C ALA A 247 13.04 -14.19 -7.57
N LEU A 248 14.15 -13.82 -6.95
CA LEU A 248 14.31 -12.48 -6.33
C LEU A 248 13.97 -11.31 -7.27
N PRO A 249 14.31 -11.33 -8.59
CA PRO A 249 13.89 -10.26 -9.50
C PRO A 249 12.37 -10.14 -9.67
N VAL A 250 11.63 -11.25 -9.57
CA VAL A 250 10.16 -11.21 -9.62
C VAL A 250 9.61 -10.58 -8.33
N VAL A 251 10.20 -10.95 -7.18
CA VAL A 251 9.87 -10.35 -5.88
C VAL A 251 10.11 -8.84 -5.90
N ALA A 252 11.25 -8.41 -6.45
CA ALA A 252 11.60 -7.00 -6.64
C ALA A 252 10.54 -6.24 -7.43
N VAL A 253 10.14 -6.76 -8.59
CA VAL A 253 9.10 -6.14 -9.44
C VAL A 253 7.76 -6.03 -8.70
N VAL A 254 7.39 -7.05 -7.92
CA VAL A 254 6.14 -7.01 -7.13
C VAL A 254 6.24 -5.91 -6.05
N PHE A 255 7.32 -5.85 -5.29
CA PHE A 255 7.53 -4.81 -4.28
C PHE A 255 7.54 -3.41 -4.89
N ASP A 256 8.17 -3.22 -6.04
CA ASP A 256 8.22 -1.93 -6.71
C ASP A 256 6.81 -1.46 -7.11
N LYS A 257 5.97 -2.36 -7.64
CA LYS A 257 4.58 -2.04 -7.96
C LYS A 257 3.73 -1.69 -6.72
N LEU A 258 3.93 -2.41 -5.61
CA LEU A 258 3.25 -2.11 -4.34
C LEU A 258 3.64 -0.74 -3.81
N ASN A 259 4.93 -0.48 -3.73
CA ASN A 259 5.46 0.75 -3.17
C ASN A 259 5.22 1.96 -4.07
N GLN A 260 5.13 1.77 -5.39
CA GLN A 260 4.66 2.82 -6.30
C GLN A 260 3.24 3.27 -5.95
N VAL A 261 2.28 2.34 -5.83
CA VAL A 261 0.89 2.66 -5.48
C VAL A 261 0.81 3.28 -4.07
N TYR A 262 1.64 2.80 -3.15
CA TYR A 262 1.72 3.38 -1.81
C TYR A 262 2.26 4.82 -1.84
N LYS A 263 3.29 5.10 -2.65
CA LYS A 263 3.83 6.46 -2.83
C LYS A 263 2.81 7.41 -3.44
N GLU A 264 2.11 6.99 -4.50
CA GLU A 264 1.04 7.78 -5.14
C GLU A 264 -0.06 8.15 -4.12
N TYR A 265 -0.40 7.23 -3.21
CA TYR A 265 -1.33 7.50 -2.12
C TYR A 265 -0.77 8.51 -1.10
N LEU A 266 0.48 8.37 -0.67
CA LEU A 266 1.11 9.32 0.27
C LEU A 266 1.17 10.74 -0.29
N GLU A 267 1.52 10.87 -1.58
CA GLU A 267 1.52 12.15 -2.28
C GLU A 267 0.12 12.76 -2.38
N ALA A 268 -0.90 11.94 -2.65
CA ALA A 268 -2.29 12.39 -2.69
C ALA A 268 -2.80 12.87 -1.31
N GLU A 269 -2.48 12.17 -0.22
CA GLU A 269 -2.83 12.59 1.15
C GLU A 269 -2.09 13.87 1.55
N GLN A 270 -0.81 14.00 1.17
CA GLN A 270 -0.04 15.21 1.43
C GLN A 270 -0.62 16.42 0.67
N ALA A 271 -0.92 16.26 -0.63
CA ALA A 271 -1.55 17.30 -1.43
C ALA A 271 -2.92 17.71 -0.89
N TYR A 272 -3.71 16.74 -0.41
CA TYR A 272 -4.99 17.00 0.24
C TYR A 272 -4.84 17.81 1.54
N THR A 273 -3.86 17.48 2.37
CA THR A 273 -3.60 18.18 3.64
C THR A 273 -3.22 19.64 3.39
N VAL A 274 -2.29 19.88 2.45
CA VAL A 274 -1.89 21.24 2.05
C VAL A 274 -3.07 22.04 1.46
N ALA A 275 -3.94 21.40 0.69
CA ALA A 275 -5.14 22.03 0.16
C ALA A 275 -6.17 22.38 1.24
N MET A 276 -6.30 21.57 2.30
CA MET A 276 -7.17 21.89 3.45
C MET A 276 -6.65 23.07 4.27
N GLU A 277 -5.34 23.18 4.47
CA GLU A 277 -4.73 24.27 5.25
C GLU A 277 -4.73 25.62 4.53
N SER A 278 -4.79 25.61 3.20
CA SER A 278 -4.73 26.83 2.35
C SER A 278 -6.08 27.36 1.89
N ALA A 279 -7.19 26.65 2.12
CA ALA A 279 -8.51 27.05 1.64
C ALA A 279 -9.22 28.06 2.60
N PRO A 280 -9.65 29.24 2.11
CA PRO A 280 -10.55 30.11 2.88
C PRO A 280 -11.92 29.43 3.04
N SER A 281 -12.54 29.64 4.21
CA SER A 281 -13.71 28.91 4.76
C SER A 281 -15.02 28.92 3.95
N ARG A 282 -15.03 29.29 2.66
CA ARG A 282 -16.27 29.45 1.87
C ARG A 282 -16.28 28.89 0.43
N SER A 283 -15.25 28.19 -0.04
CA SER A 283 -15.30 27.50 -1.35
C SER A 283 -15.45 25.99 -1.19
N SER A 284 -16.69 25.50 -1.19
CA SER A 284 -17.01 24.07 -1.13
C SER A 284 -16.82 23.37 -2.48
N SER A 285 -15.65 23.46 -3.10
CA SER A 285 -15.25 22.38 -4.02
C SER A 285 -14.93 21.18 -3.16
N ALA A 286 -15.79 20.17 -3.18
CA ALA A 286 -15.62 18.94 -2.41
C ALA A 286 -14.29 18.26 -2.81
N HIS A 287 -13.20 18.63 -2.15
CA HIS A 287 -11.95 17.90 -2.20
C HIS A 287 -12.26 16.54 -1.58
N LYS A 288 -12.50 15.54 -2.44
CA LYS A 288 -12.69 14.17 -1.98
C LYS A 288 -11.34 13.73 -1.44
N ARG A 289 -11.28 13.51 -0.12
CA ARG A 289 -10.13 12.88 0.52
C ARG A 289 -9.70 11.65 -0.30
N PRO A 290 -8.41 11.46 -0.56
CA PRO A 290 -7.92 10.21 -1.14
C PRO A 290 -8.47 9.05 -0.31
N VAL A 291 -9.42 8.32 -0.88
CA VAL A 291 -9.88 7.09 -0.24
C VAL A 291 -8.69 6.16 -0.34
N ARG A 292 -8.20 5.68 0.80
CA ARG A 292 -7.23 4.58 0.85
C ARG A 292 -7.79 3.48 -0.02
N THR A 293 -7.28 3.37 -1.25
CA THR A 293 -7.83 2.41 -2.20
C THR A 293 -7.58 1.04 -1.61
N GLN A 294 -8.45 0.08 -1.87
CA GLN A 294 -8.32 -1.28 -1.35
C GLN A 294 -7.03 -1.97 -1.82
N ALA A 295 -6.27 -1.36 -2.73
CA ALA A 295 -4.98 -1.80 -3.25
C ALA A 295 -3.75 -1.23 -2.52
N VAL A 296 -3.89 -0.22 -1.64
CA VAL A 296 -2.74 0.37 -0.94
C VAL A 296 -2.31 -0.55 0.21
N ILE A 297 -1.13 -1.15 0.05
CA ILE A 297 -0.44 -1.94 1.07
C ILE A 297 0.59 -1.03 1.75
N ASP A 298 0.43 -0.78 3.05
CA ASP A 298 1.42 -0.03 3.81
C ASP A 298 2.53 -0.95 4.37
N GLN A 299 3.54 -0.34 5.00
CA GLN A 299 4.65 -1.07 5.59
C GLN A 299 4.22 -1.97 6.76
N SER A 300 3.12 -1.66 7.46
CA SER A 300 2.62 -2.44 8.61
C SER A 300 1.88 -3.69 8.14
N ASP A 301 1.09 -3.54 7.07
CA ASP A 301 0.41 -4.63 6.38
C ASP A 301 1.42 -5.67 5.87
N MET A 302 2.47 -5.18 5.19
CA MET A 302 3.54 -6.02 4.66
C MET A 302 4.31 -6.74 5.77
N TYR A 303 4.61 -6.03 6.87
CA TYR A 303 5.30 -6.59 8.02
C TYR A 303 4.47 -7.69 8.71
N THR A 304 3.23 -7.39 9.06
CA THR A 304 2.36 -8.25 9.88
C THR A 304 1.93 -9.50 9.13
N HIS A 305 1.54 -9.37 7.86
CA HIS A 305 0.94 -10.49 7.13
C HIS A 305 1.91 -11.32 6.31
N VAL A 306 3.14 -10.84 6.08
CA VAL A 306 4.09 -11.50 5.19
C VAL A 306 5.47 -11.59 5.78
N LEU A 307 6.14 -10.46 6.08
CA LEU A 307 7.57 -10.49 6.42
C LEU A 307 7.84 -11.16 7.77
N SER A 308 7.09 -10.83 8.82
CA SER A 308 7.24 -11.45 10.15
C SER A 308 7.01 -12.96 10.11
N SER A 309 5.88 -13.39 9.53
CA SER A 309 5.56 -14.80 9.35
C SER A 309 6.53 -15.54 8.42
N PHE A 310 7.23 -14.83 7.53
CA PHE A 310 8.23 -15.39 6.64
C PHE A 310 9.57 -15.61 7.33
N THR A 311 10.01 -14.66 8.17
CA THR A 311 11.27 -14.76 8.91
C THR A 311 11.30 -15.90 9.93
N GLU A 312 10.14 -16.32 10.43
CA GLU A 312 10.03 -17.42 11.40
C GLU A 312 10.11 -18.82 10.77
N LYS A 313 10.01 -18.93 9.44
CA LYS A 313 9.96 -20.22 8.75
C LYS A 313 11.34 -20.83 8.56
N LYS A 314 11.52 -22.06 9.06
CA LYS A 314 12.79 -22.80 9.00
C LYS A 314 13.12 -23.37 7.61
N ASP A 315 12.15 -23.45 6.70
CA ASP A 315 12.29 -24.09 5.37
C ASP A 315 12.91 -23.16 4.29
N VAL A 316 13.40 -21.99 4.70
CA VAL A 316 13.94 -20.98 3.80
C VAL A 316 15.37 -20.64 4.21
N SER A 317 16.26 -20.52 3.22
CA SER A 317 17.64 -20.09 3.47
C SER A 317 17.68 -18.69 4.06
N HIS A 318 18.41 -18.51 5.15
CA HIS A 318 18.62 -17.21 5.79
C HIS A 318 19.16 -16.15 4.82
N LYS A 319 19.99 -16.55 3.84
CA LYS A 319 20.48 -15.64 2.78
C LYS A 319 19.34 -15.08 1.92
N PHE A 320 18.36 -15.92 1.60
CA PHE A 320 17.18 -15.50 0.84
C PHE A 320 16.26 -14.61 1.67
N ILE A 321 16.09 -14.92 2.97
CA ILE A 321 15.30 -14.08 3.88
C ILE A 321 15.88 -12.66 3.91
N ILE A 322 17.18 -12.55 4.14
CA ILE A 322 17.88 -11.25 4.17
C ILE A 322 17.77 -10.55 2.81
N ALA A 323 17.96 -11.27 1.70
CA ALA A 323 17.83 -10.69 0.36
C ALA A 323 16.43 -10.10 0.13
N VAL A 324 15.36 -10.80 0.52
CA VAL A 324 13.97 -10.32 0.39
C VAL A 324 13.71 -9.09 1.26
N LEU A 325 14.17 -9.09 2.52
CA LEU A 325 14.02 -7.92 3.41
C LEU A 325 14.76 -6.70 2.84
N MET A 326 15.99 -6.90 2.37
CA MET A 326 16.78 -5.85 1.75
C MET A 326 16.16 -5.37 0.43
N GLU A 327 15.56 -6.27 -0.36
CA GLU A 327 14.85 -5.91 -1.58
C GLU A 327 13.62 -5.03 -1.31
N TYR A 328 12.88 -5.34 -0.24
CA TYR A 328 11.75 -4.51 0.18
C TYR A 328 12.21 -3.11 0.65
N ILE A 329 13.27 -3.04 1.47
CA ILE A 329 13.88 -1.76 1.90
C ILE A 329 14.42 -0.97 0.71
N ARG A 330 15.10 -1.63 -0.23
CA ARG A 330 15.59 -1.03 -1.48
C ARG A 330 14.44 -0.42 -2.27
N SER A 331 13.33 -1.15 -2.42
CA SER A 331 12.13 -0.67 -3.09
C SER A 331 11.54 0.56 -2.39
N LEU A 332 11.38 0.55 -1.07
CA LEU A 332 10.91 1.73 -0.30
C LEU A 332 11.80 2.95 -0.54
N ASN A 333 13.13 2.77 -0.49
CA ASN A 333 14.09 3.84 -0.73
C ASN A 333 14.01 4.37 -2.17
N GLN A 334 13.84 3.50 -3.17
CA GLN A 334 13.69 3.88 -4.58
C GLN A 334 12.49 4.82 -4.78
N PHE A 335 11.37 4.55 -4.10
CA PHE A 335 10.16 5.39 -4.17
C PHE A 335 10.16 6.53 -3.15
N GLN A 336 11.28 6.80 -2.48
CA GLN A 336 11.41 7.87 -1.48
C GLN A 336 10.35 7.77 -0.37
N ILE A 337 10.13 6.56 0.12
CA ILE A 337 9.26 6.27 1.26
C ILE A 337 10.16 6.08 2.48
N THR A 338 9.86 6.80 3.57
CA THR A 338 10.61 6.67 4.81
C THR A 338 10.41 5.27 5.39
N VAL A 339 11.51 4.53 5.55
CA VAL A 339 11.49 3.16 6.07
C VAL A 339 11.23 3.21 7.57
N GLN A 340 10.23 2.46 8.03
CA GLN A 340 9.90 2.39 9.44
C GLN A 340 10.92 1.52 10.20
N HIS A 341 11.29 1.96 11.41
CA HIS A 341 12.35 1.36 12.21
C HIS A 341 12.16 -0.13 12.51
N TYR A 342 10.90 -0.61 12.65
CA TYR A 342 10.61 -2.02 12.90
C TYR A 342 11.04 -2.96 11.74
N LEU A 343 11.18 -2.44 10.51
CA LEU A 343 11.71 -3.22 9.39
C LEU A 343 13.21 -3.46 9.54
N TYR A 344 13.94 -2.44 9.98
CA TYR A 344 15.37 -2.57 10.30
C TYR A 344 15.59 -3.46 11.52
N GLU A 345 14.74 -3.37 12.54
CA GLU A 345 14.75 -4.29 13.68
C GLU A 345 14.59 -5.75 13.22
N LEU A 346 13.69 -6.02 12.27
CA LEU A 346 13.50 -7.36 11.71
C LEU A 346 14.77 -7.89 11.01
N VAL A 347 15.45 -7.03 10.24
CA VAL A 347 16.74 -7.37 9.61
C VAL A 347 17.80 -7.68 10.67
N ILE A 348 17.95 -6.82 11.69
CA ILE A 348 18.94 -7.02 12.75
C ILE A 348 18.65 -8.32 13.51
N LYS A 349 17.41 -8.57 13.93
CA LYS A 349 17.02 -9.80 14.62
C LYS A 349 17.33 -11.05 13.79
N THR A 350 17.04 -11.01 12.48
CA THR A 350 17.36 -12.11 11.56
C THR A 350 18.87 -12.34 11.45
N LEU A 351 19.68 -11.28 11.36
CA LEU A 351 21.14 -11.39 11.28
C LEU A 351 21.75 -11.97 12.57
N VAL A 352 21.28 -11.49 13.73
CA VAL A 352 21.73 -11.98 15.05
C VAL A 352 21.34 -13.44 15.24
N GLN A 353 20.11 -13.82 14.92
CA GLN A 353 19.62 -15.20 15.05
C GLN A 353 20.46 -16.21 14.24
N HIS A 354 21.02 -15.77 13.10
CA HIS A 354 21.87 -16.61 12.24
C HIS A 354 23.38 -16.37 12.43
N ASN A 355 23.79 -15.62 13.46
CA ASN A 355 25.20 -15.30 13.77
C ASN A 355 25.95 -14.59 12.62
N LEU A 356 25.26 -13.79 11.80
CA LEU A 356 25.83 -13.06 10.66
C LEU A 356 26.35 -11.68 11.07
N PHE A 357 27.18 -11.63 12.12
CA PHE A 357 27.66 -10.39 12.74
C PHE A 357 28.51 -9.52 11.81
N TYR A 358 29.26 -10.14 10.89
CA TYR A 358 30.03 -9.41 9.89
C TYR A 358 29.14 -8.56 8.99
N MET A 359 28.03 -9.13 8.50
CA MET A 359 27.07 -8.42 7.65
C MET A 359 26.34 -7.33 8.44
N LEU A 360 25.98 -7.61 9.70
CA LEU A 360 25.42 -6.60 10.61
C LEU A 360 26.36 -5.41 10.78
N HIS A 361 27.65 -5.66 11.02
CA HIS A 361 28.65 -4.61 11.15
C HIS A 361 28.72 -3.75 9.89
N GLN A 362 28.79 -4.38 8.71
CA GLN A 362 28.83 -3.66 7.44
C GLN A 362 27.57 -2.82 7.20
N PHE A 363 26.38 -3.35 7.47
CA PHE A 363 25.14 -2.61 7.28
C PHE A 363 25.05 -1.36 8.16
N LEU A 364 25.57 -1.44 9.38
CA LEU A 364 25.62 -0.30 10.31
C LEU A 364 26.72 0.70 9.94
N GLN A 365 27.91 0.20 9.59
CA GLN A 365 29.07 1.03 9.25
C GLN A 365 28.85 1.81 7.95
N TYR A 366 28.24 1.21 6.94
CA TYR A 366 27.94 1.85 5.65
C TYR A 366 26.57 2.52 5.60
N HIS A 367 25.88 2.69 6.74
CA HIS A 367 24.58 3.36 6.84
C HIS A 367 23.51 2.79 5.90
N VAL A 368 23.53 1.48 5.66
CA VAL A 368 22.49 0.77 4.91
C VAL A 368 21.16 0.80 5.70
N LEU A 369 21.25 0.75 7.03
CA LEU A 369 20.14 0.94 7.94
C LEU A 369 20.12 2.40 8.39
N SER A 370 18.98 3.08 8.29
CA SER A 370 18.86 4.45 8.78
C SER A 370 18.94 4.51 10.30
N ASP A 371 19.68 5.49 10.79
CA ASP A 371 19.85 5.71 12.23
C ASP A 371 18.50 6.04 12.89
N SER A 372 18.22 5.43 14.04
CA SER A 372 17.06 5.80 14.86
C SER A 372 17.29 5.43 16.33
N LYS A 373 16.65 6.17 17.24
CA LYS A 373 16.75 5.90 18.69
C LYS A 373 16.34 4.46 19.05
N PRO A 374 15.23 3.90 18.53
CA PRO A 374 14.84 2.51 18.82
C PRO A 374 15.90 1.49 18.40
N LEU A 375 16.56 1.69 17.25
CA LEU A 375 17.61 0.77 16.78
C LEU A 375 18.87 0.84 17.62
N ALA A 376 19.27 2.03 18.09
CA ALA A 376 20.39 2.15 19.00
C ALA A 376 20.13 1.42 20.33
N CYS A 377 18.92 1.55 20.90
CA CYS A 377 18.52 0.79 22.08
C CYS A 377 18.54 -0.73 21.84
N LEU A 378 18.09 -1.18 20.67
CA LEU A 378 18.18 -2.58 20.28
C LEU A 378 19.64 -3.06 20.22
N LEU A 379 20.55 -2.30 19.61
CA LEU A 379 21.98 -2.64 19.54
C LEU A 379 22.63 -2.71 20.94
N LEU A 380 22.26 -1.82 21.86
CA LEU A 380 22.72 -1.88 23.25
C LEU A 380 22.29 -3.18 23.94
N SER A 381 21.06 -3.65 23.68
CA SER A 381 20.60 -4.93 24.22
C SER A 381 21.37 -6.14 23.68
N LEU A 382 22.01 -5.99 22.50
CA LEU A 382 22.77 -7.05 21.83
C LEU A 382 24.25 -7.09 22.24
N GLU A 383 24.72 -6.19 23.11
CA GLU A 383 26.13 -6.08 23.52
C GLU A 383 26.69 -7.40 24.09
N SER A 384 25.88 -8.14 24.84
CA SER A 384 26.29 -9.42 25.45
C SER A 384 26.64 -10.49 24.40
N THR A 385 25.92 -10.49 23.28
CA THR A 385 26.12 -11.44 22.17
C THR A 385 27.11 -10.90 21.13
N TYR A 386 27.10 -9.59 20.91
CA TYR A 386 27.93 -8.89 19.93
C TYR A 386 28.57 -7.64 20.55
N PRO A 387 29.75 -7.75 21.18
CA PRO A 387 30.38 -6.64 21.89
C PRO A 387 30.57 -5.35 21.08
N PRO A 388 30.89 -5.39 19.75
CA PRO A 388 30.97 -4.17 18.94
C PRO A 388 29.64 -3.40 18.81
N ALA A 389 28.49 -4.01 19.13
CA ALA A 389 27.18 -3.34 19.10
C ALA A 389 27.14 -2.10 20.00
N HIS A 390 27.86 -2.13 21.13
CA HIS A 390 27.94 -1.00 22.04
C HIS A 390 28.47 0.25 21.34
N GLN A 391 29.65 0.17 20.71
CA GLN A 391 30.24 1.31 20.02
C GLN A 391 29.39 1.75 18.83
N LEU A 392 28.87 0.80 18.04
CA LEU A 392 28.01 1.11 16.90
C LEU A 392 26.73 1.83 17.31
N SER A 393 26.16 1.48 18.47
CA SER A 393 24.97 2.15 19.02
C SER A 393 25.28 3.59 19.46
N LEU A 394 26.42 3.83 20.10
CA LEU A 394 26.86 5.17 20.49
C LEU A 394 27.17 6.04 19.26
N ASP A 395 27.81 5.46 18.24
CA ASP A 395 28.07 6.14 16.97
C ASP A 395 26.75 6.51 16.28
N MET A 396 25.75 5.62 16.31
CA MET A 396 24.40 5.89 15.79
C MET A 396 23.70 7.02 16.54
N LEU A 397 23.68 6.98 17.89
CA LEU A 397 23.09 8.05 18.70
C LEU A 397 23.77 9.40 18.47
N LYS A 398 25.11 9.39 18.35
CA LYS A 398 25.89 10.61 18.10
C LYS A 398 25.54 11.25 16.77
N ARG A 399 25.32 10.46 15.71
CA ARG A 399 24.89 10.96 14.39
C ARG A 399 23.49 11.55 14.39
N LEU A 400 22.57 11.05 15.23
CA LEU A 400 21.21 11.57 15.34
C LEU A 400 21.13 12.99 15.89
N SER A 401 22.15 13.46 16.62
CA SER A 401 22.28 14.79 17.28
C SER A 401 21.21 15.16 18.31
N THR A 402 20.05 14.51 18.27
CA THR A 402 18.88 14.69 19.15
C THR A 402 18.86 13.70 20.32
N ALA A 403 19.92 12.88 20.47
CA ALA A 403 19.98 11.76 21.40
C ALA A 403 21.08 11.91 22.47
N ASN A 404 21.45 13.14 22.82
CA ASN A 404 22.56 13.41 23.73
C ASN A 404 22.29 12.92 25.15
N ASP A 405 21.05 13.03 25.63
CA ASP A 405 20.66 12.57 26.96
C ASP A 405 20.74 11.04 27.05
N GLU A 406 20.27 10.34 26.01
CA GLU A 406 20.35 8.89 25.92
C GLU A 406 21.81 8.39 25.90
N ILE A 407 22.73 9.08 25.21
CA ILE A 407 24.17 8.75 25.23
C ILE A 407 24.72 8.86 26.65
N VAL A 408 24.37 9.93 27.37
CA VAL A 408 24.81 10.14 28.75
C VAL A 408 24.28 9.03 29.66
N GLU A 409 23.00 8.67 29.54
CA GLU A 409 22.41 7.58 30.32
C GLU A 409 23.10 6.24 30.08
N VAL A 410 23.43 5.93 28.82
CA VAL A 410 24.16 4.71 28.46
C VAL A 410 25.55 4.69 29.09
N LEU A 411 26.31 5.78 28.98
CA LEU A 411 27.66 5.86 29.55
C LEU A 411 27.64 5.77 31.09
N LEU A 412 26.67 6.41 31.74
CA LEU A 412 26.49 6.32 33.19
C LEU A 412 26.12 4.91 33.64
N SER A 413 25.24 4.21 32.91
CA SER A 413 24.85 2.82 33.23
C SER A 413 26.03 1.84 33.20
N LYS A 414 27.06 2.12 32.38
CA LYS A 414 28.30 1.34 32.26
C LYS A 414 29.42 1.85 33.19
N GLN A 415 29.09 2.74 34.12
CA GLN A 415 30.03 3.36 35.06
C GLN A 415 31.16 4.16 34.38
N GLN A 416 30.98 4.56 33.12
CA GLN A 416 31.94 5.40 32.38
C GLN A 416 31.69 6.89 32.66
N VAL A 417 31.73 7.28 33.94
CA VAL A 417 31.31 8.62 34.40
C VAL A 417 32.16 9.74 33.79
N LEU A 418 33.48 9.55 33.67
CA LEU A 418 34.37 10.52 33.01
C LEU A 418 34.11 10.62 31.51
N GLY A 419 33.75 9.51 30.86
CA GLY A 419 33.36 9.48 29.45
C GLY A 419 32.09 10.29 29.21
N ALA A 420 31.08 10.08 30.05
CA ALA A 420 29.83 10.86 30.04
C ALA A 420 30.10 12.36 30.22
N LEU A 421 30.96 12.71 31.19
CA LEU A 421 31.28 14.12 31.47
C LEU A 421 32.03 14.79 30.31
N ARG A 422 32.97 14.07 29.68
CA ARG A 422 33.69 14.56 28.48
C ARG A 422 32.74 14.77 27.31
N PHE A 423 31.80 13.84 27.11
CA PHE A 423 30.78 13.97 26.05
C PHE A 423 29.89 15.20 26.27
N VAL A 424 29.35 15.37 27.48
CA VAL A 424 28.54 16.54 27.87
C VAL A 424 29.28 17.86 27.60
N ARG A 425 30.57 17.93 27.97
CA ARG A 425 31.40 19.11 27.68
C ARG A 425 31.54 19.35 26.17
N SER A 426 31.74 18.29 25.37
CA SER A 426 31.90 18.39 23.92
C SER A 426 30.64 18.89 23.19
N VAL A 427 29.45 18.61 23.75
CA VAL A 427 28.15 19.05 23.21
C VAL A 427 27.75 20.43 23.76
N GLY A 428 28.49 20.97 24.72
CA GLY A 428 28.19 22.26 25.34
C GLY A 428 27.04 22.23 26.36
N ALA A 429 26.45 21.07 26.66
CA ALA A 429 25.30 20.92 27.54
C ALA A 429 25.63 20.90 29.06
N HIS A 430 26.88 21.19 29.43
CA HIS A 430 27.42 21.02 30.79
C HIS A 430 26.69 21.79 31.91
N ASP A 431 25.92 22.81 31.58
CA ASP A 431 25.15 23.59 32.54
C ASP A 431 23.78 22.98 32.87
N ASN A 432 23.19 22.19 31.96
CA ASN A 432 21.84 21.65 32.08
C ASN A 432 21.77 20.19 32.58
N VAL A 433 22.91 19.58 32.88
CA VAL A 433 22.98 18.15 33.27
C VAL A 433 22.59 17.93 34.74
N SER A 434 21.89 16.83 35.03
CA SER A 434 21.57 16.44 36.41
C SER A 434 22.83 16.01 37.18
N ALA A 435 23.17 16.74 38.25
CA ALA A 435 24.30 16.40 39.12
C ALA A 435 24.09 15.06 39.84
N ARG A 436 22.86 14.81 40.29
CA ARG A 436 22.46 13.59 40.99
C ARG A 436 22.81 12.33 40.20
N LYS A 437 22.40 12.24 38.92
CA LYS A 437 22.67 11.07 38.06
C LYS A 437 24.16 10.73 37.97
N PHE A 438 25.02 11.73 37.93
CA PHE A 438 26.47 11.54 37.83
C PHE A 438 27.11 11.15 39.18
N LEU A 439 26.61 11.73 40.29
CA LEU A 439 27.08 11.41 41.64
C LEU A 439 26.65 10.00 42.06
N ASP A 440 25.41 9.61 41.76
CA ASP A 440 24.90 8.25 41.92
C ASP A 440 25.80 7.23 41.20
N ALA A 441 26.08 7.47 39.91
CA ALA A 441 26.92 6.58 39.11
C ALA A 441 28.37 6.52 39.62
N ALA A 442 28.94 7.65 40.07
CA ALA A 442 30.29 7.70 40.63
C ALA A 442 30.39 6.98 41.99
N GLN A 443 29.35 7.07 42.81
CA GLN A 443 29.27 6.38 44.10
C GLN A 443 29.19 4.86 43.90
N GLN A 444 28.44 4.40 42.90
CA GLN A 444 28.35 2.97 42.54
C GLN A 444 29.68 2.38 42.05
N THR A 445 30.59 3.20 41.50
CA THR A 445 31.91 2.74 41.05
C THR A 445 32.85 2.40 42.22
N SER A 446 32.50 2.79 43.46
CA SER A 446 33.31 2.60 44.68
C SER A 446 34.75 3.15 44.59
N ASP A 447 35.01 4.10 43.68
CA ASP A 447 36.29 4.82 43.57
C ASP A 447 36.16 6.21 44.23
N PRO A 448 36.78 6.42 45.41
CA PRO A 448 36.72 7.69 46.13
C PRO A 448 37.27 8.86 45.30
N MET A 449 38.32 8.64 44.50
CA MET A 449 38.96 9.72 43.74
C MET A 449 38.09 10.16 42.55
N LEU A 450 37.42 9.20 41.91
CA LEU A 450 36.44 9.49 40.88
C LEU A 450 35.27 10.31 41.45
N PHE A 451 34.71 9.87 42.59
CA PHE A 451 33.62 10.59 43.24
C PHE A 451 34.01 12.03 43.62
N TYR A 452 35.19 12.21 44.22
CA TYR A 452 35.72 13.54 44.56
C TYR A 452 35.82 14.44 43.31
N THR A 453 36.34 13.91 42.21
CA THR A 453 36.53 14.67 40.96
C THR A 453 35.20 15.11 40.35
N ILE A 454 34.20 14.23 40.33
CA ILE A 454 32.86 14.52 39.81
C ILE A 454 32.14 15.53 40.72
N PHE A 455 32.24 15.36 42.04
CA PHE A 455 31.68 16.30 43.01
C PHE A 455 32.27 17.71 42.85
N ARG A 456 33.60 17.82 42.74
CA ARG A 456 34.30 19.09 42.46
C ARG A 456 33.87 19.74 41.17
N PHE A 457 33.64 18.95 40.12
CA PHE A 457 33.17 19.47 38.84
C PHE A 457 31.81 20.17 38.99
N PHE A 458 30.87 19.57 39.73
CA PHE A 458 29.56 20.17 39.95
C PHE A 458 29.61 21.36 40.93
N GLU A 459 30.47 21.35 41.95
CA GLU A 459 30.71 22.54 42.79
C GLU A 459 31.20 23.73 41.94
N GLN A 460 32.17 23.50 41.04
CA GLN A 460 32.69 24.52 40.13
C GLN A 460 31.63 25.01 39.15
N ARG A 461 30.76 24.12 38.66
CA ARG A 461 29.62 24.50 37.82
C ARG A 461 28.63 25.38 38.59
N ASN A 462 28.26 24.97 39.81
CA ASN A 462 27.31 25.71 40.65
C ASN A 462 27.86 27.10 40.99
N LEU A 463 29.16 27.20 41.32
CA LEU A 463 29.85 28.47 41.54
C LEU A 463 29.82 29.36 40.30
N ARG A 464 30.05 28.81 39.11
CA ARG A 464 30.02 29.57 37.85
C ARG A 464 28.61 30.04 37.46
N LEU A 465 27.58 29.23 37.70
CA LEU A 465 26.20 29.56 37.33
C LEU A 465 25.49 30.46 38.36
N ARG A 466 25.77 30.26 39.65
CA ARG A 466 25.02 30.89 40.77
C ARG A 466 25.88 31.73 41.71
N GLY A 467 27.21 31.72 41.57
CA GLY A 467 28.12 32.31 42.56
C GLY A 467 28.19 31.53 43.88
N ASN A 468 27.50 30.39 43.99
CA ASN A 468 27.46 29.55 45.18
C ASN A 468 27.74 28.08 44.82
N PRO A 469 28.73 27.42 45.43
CA PRO A 469 29.08 26.03 45.13
C PRO A 469 28.03 25.01 45.59
N ASN A 470 27.11 25.40 46.48
CA ASN A 470 26.10 24.50 47.04
C ASN A 470 25.11 23.98 45.97
N PHE A 471 24.68 22.73 46.14
CA PHE A 471 23.62 22.11 45.34
C PHE A 471 22.25 22.68 45.76
N ASN A 472 21.36 22.88 44.79
CA ASN A 472 20.00 23.32 45.08
C ASN A 472 19.22 22.17 45.76
N PRO A 473 18.34 22.45 46.74
CA PRO A 473 17.50 21.42 47.37
C PRO A 473 16.66 20.63 46.34
N GLY A 474 16.20 21.28 45.26
CA GLY A 474 15.46 20.64 44.17
C GLY A 474 16.28 19.63 43.33
N GLU A 475 17.62 19.63 43.42
CA GLU A 475 18.48 18.65 42.75
C GLU A 475 18.62 17.34 43.55
N HIS A 476 18.10 17.28 44.78
CA HIS A 476 18.09 16.08 45.66
C HIS A 476 19.47 15.43 45.85
N CYS A 477 20.52 16.24 46.00
CA CYS A 477 21.92 15.77 46.16
C CYS A 477 22.38 15.68 47.63
N GLU A 478 21.48 15.82 48.60
CA GLU A 478 21.80 15.93 50.04
C GLU A 478 22.53 14.70 50.59
N GLU A 479 22.12 13.50 50.17
CA GLU A 479 22.76 12.23 50.55
C GLU A 479 24.22 12.16 50.05
N HIS A 480 24.47 12.63 48.81
CA HIS A 480 25.82 12.66 48.25
C HIS A 480 26.72 13.70 48.93
N VAL A 481 26.15 14.83 49.38
CA VAL A 481 26.88 15.83 50.17
C VAL A 481 27.25 15.26 51.53
N ALA A 482 26.34 14.54 52.19
CA ALA A 482 26.63 13.85 53.45
C ALA A 482 27.72 12.79 53.28
N TYR A 483 27.65 11.99 52.21
CA TYR A 483 28.68 10.99 51.87
C TYR A 483 30.05 11.64 51.60
N PHE A 484 30.08 12.78 50.89
CA PHE A 484 31.31 13.54 50.66
C PHE A 484 31.93 14.02 51.98
N LYS A 485 31.13 14.59 52.88
CA LYS A 485 31.57 15.05 54.21
C LYS A 485 32.12 13.90 55.05
N GLN A 486 31.48 12.74 55.02
CA GLN A 486 31.92 11.56 55.76
C GLN A 486 33.25 11.02 55.23
N THR A 487 33.45 11.04 53.92
CA THR A 487 34.61 10.41 53.26
C THR A 487 35.84 11.33 53.19
N PHE A 488 35.65 12.63 52.98
CA PHE A 488 36.74 13.60 52.75
C PHE A 488 36.81 14.73 53.79
N GLY A 489 35.85 14.82 54.71
CA GLY A 489 35.77 15.85 55.74
C GLY A 489 35.12 17.16 55.26
N GLU A 490 34.50 17.90 56.18
CA GLU A 490 33.80 19.16 55.85
C GLU A 490 34.74 20.25 55.30
N GLN A 491 36.02 20.19 55.66
CA GLN A 491 37.04 21.14 55.19
C GLN A 491 37.34 21.00 53.70
N ALA A 492 36.98 19.87 53.08
CA ALA A 492 37.17 19.64 51.66
C ALA A 492 36.08 20.29 50.80
N LEU A 493 35.00 20.86 51.36
CA LEU A 493 33.97 21.54 50.56
C LEU A 493 34.48 22.86 49.97
N MET A 494 34.04 23.20 48.76
CA MET A 494 34.41 24.47 48.14
C MET A 494 33.74 25.62 48.90
N ARG A 495 34.51 26.63 49.30
CA ARG A 495 33.95 27.80 50.01
C ARG A 495 33.22 28.72 49.02
N PRO A 496 32.12 29.37 49.42
CA PRO A 496 31.49 30.41 48.62
C PRO A 496 32.50 31.50 48.29
N ALA A 497 32.41 32.08 47.10
CA ALA A 497 33.14 33.31 46.81
C ALA A 497 32.64 34.38 47.80
N SER A 498 33.52 34.82 48.70
CA SER A 498 33.28 36.00 49.54
C SER A 498 33.12 37.20 48.61
N VAL A 499 31.93 37.80 48.62
CA VAL A 499 31.62 39.05 47.90
C VAL A 499 32.51 40.19 48.38
#